data_AF-A0A1G7KE81-F1
#
_entry.id   AF-A0A1G7KE81-F1
#
_cell.length_a   1.000
_cell.length_b   1.000
_cell.length_c   1.000
_cell.angle_alpha   90.00
_cell.angle_beta   90.00
_cell.angle_gamma   90.00
#
_symmetry.space_group_name_H-M   'P 1'
#
loop_
_entity.id
_entity.type
_entity.pdbx_description
1 polymer ?
#
loop_
_entity_poly.entity_id
_entity_poly.type
_entity_poly.pdbx_seq_one_letter_code
_entity_poly.pdbx_strand_id
1 'polypeptide(L)'
;MADQDTQGIARRYRAFVAETAPTSPLYARLAGEVADSGDVLSFLATLPSGKQQPNLLFAALQFLHGAPTGGAELRRIVAEDADRLRDTMLTRATQTNEPARCGALLPVLALLGGPLALVEVGASAGLCLYPDRYHYEYDGAPVGPDSPLHLTVSTSGPVPVPLDVPSVIARIGVDLNPLDPADADDRAWLRALVWPGPHAEERLRRIDDASEVARTEPARMLTGDLLDRLPDALDLVPENCTVVVMHTAVLPYLSEAARVAFVARMDDLPVRWLAQEAPGLVPGTGNLQADPRRPELVVSLDGRPLARSAPHGGWLEWLPDGLGASGE
;
A
#
# COMPACT_ATOMS: atom_id res chain seq x y z
N MET A 1 5.75 19.24 -29.33
CA MET A 1 5.01 18.23 -28.53
C MET A 1 5.96 17.26 -27.83
N ALA A 2 6.79 16.50 -28.55
CA ALA A 2 7.73 15.55 -27.93
C ALA A 2 8.69 16.20 -26.89
N ASP A 3 9.20 17.40 -27.18
CA ASP A 3 10.10 18.13 -26.26
C ASP A 3 9.39 18.70 -25.01
N GLN A 4 8.08 18.96 -25.09
CA GLN A 4 7.29 19.37 -23.90
C GLN A 4 6.96 18.16 -23.01
N ASP A 5 6.85 16.97 -23.59
CA ASP A 5 6.55 15.73 -22.88
C ASP A 5 7.76 15.26 -22.06
N THR A 6 8.96 15.25 -22.65
CA THR A 6 10.21 14.90 -21.95
C THR A 6 10.55 15.86 -20.81
N GLN A 7 10.28 17.16 -20.96
CA GLN A 7 10.45 18.13 -19.88
C GLN A 7 9.50 17.88 -18.70
N GLY A 8 8.26 17.45 -18.98
CA GLY A 8 7.30 17.03 -17.96
C GLY A 8 7.79 15.82 -17.17
N ILE A 9 8.29 14.81 -17.88
CA ILE A 9 8.89 13.61 -17.29
C ILE A 9 10.09 14.00 -16.43
N ALA A 10 11.04 14.78 -16.95
CA ALA A 10 12.23 15.20 -16.22
C ALA A 10 11.89 15.94 -14.92
N ARG A 11 10.89 16.84 -14.92
CA ARG A 11 10.43 17.52 -13.69
C ARG A 11 9.92 16.54 -12.64
N ARG A 12 9.17 15.51 -13.05
CA ARG A 12 8.67 14.46 -12.14
C ARG A 12 9.81 13.68 -11.49
N TYR A 13 10.81 13.30 -12.29
CA TYR A 13 12.00 12.62 -11.76
C TYR A 13 12.81 13.51 -10.81
N ARG A 14 12.95 14.82 -11.10
CA ARG A 14 13.59 15.77 -10.17
C ARG A 14 12.84 15.93 -8.85
N ALA A 15 11.50 15.98 -8.90
CA ALA A 15 10.70 16.04 -7.67
C ALA A 15 10.90 14.80 -6.80
N PHE A 16 10.96 13.62 -7.43
CA PHE A 16 11.19 12.35 -6.76
C PHE A 16 12.55 12.26 -6.05
N VAL A 17 13.58 12.98 -6.52
CA VAL A 17 14.90 13.03 -5.85
C VAL A 17 14.76 13.50 -4.40
N ALA A 18 14.05 14.60 -4.17
CA ALA A 18 13.90 15.19 -2.85
C ALA A 18 13.07 14.32 -1.90
N GLU A 19 12.00 13.71 -2.44
CA GLU A 19 11.13 12.78 -1.72
C GLU A 19 11.88 11.52 -1.25
N THR A 20 12.74 10.99 -2.12
CA THR A 20 13.32 9.65 -1.96
C THR A 20 14.68 9.65 -1.28
N ALA A 21 15.41 10.77 -1.30
CA ALA A 21 16.76 10.85 -0.72
C ALA A 21 16.88 10.35 0.74
N PRO A 22 15.90 10.59 1.64
CA PRO A 22 15.99 10.10 3.02
C PRO A 22 15.88 8.58 3.14
N THR A 23 15.11 7.92 2.28
CA THR A 23 14.75 6.50 2.39
C THR A 23 15.52 5.61 1.41
N SER A 24 15.86 6.14 0.23
CA SER A 24 16.68 5.50 -0.79
C SER A 24 17.62 6.51 -1.48
N PRO A 25 18.81 6.74 -0.92
CA PRO A 25 19.83 7.56 -1.58
C PRO A 25 20.21 7.06 -2.98
N LEU A 26 20.09 5.75 -3.23
CA LEU A 26 20.36 5.17 -4.55
C LEU A 26 19.32 5.63 -5.57
N TYR A 27 18.02 5.44 -5.29
CA TYR A 27 16.97 5.85 -6.22
C TYR A 27 16.93 7.36 -6.42
N ALA A 28 17.23 8.15 -5.38
CA ALA A 28 17.37 9.60 -5.54
C ALA A 28 18.46 9.98 -6.54
N ARG A 29 19.64 9.33 -6.49
CA ARG A 29 20.71 9.55 -7.48
C ARG A 29 20.28 9.11 -8.88
N LEU A 30 19.72 7.90 -9.02
CA LEU A 30 19.26 7.38 -10.31
C LEU A 30 18.17 8.28 -10.93
N ALA A 31 17.28 8.84 -10.12
CA ALA A 31 16.25 9.74 -10.62
C ALA A 31 16.82 11.04 -11.18
N GLY A 32 17.87 11.59 -10.56
CA GLY A 32 18.64 12.70 -11.13
C GLY A 32 19.26 12.34 -12.48
N GLU A 33 19.90 11.18 -12.56
CA GLU A 33 20.51 10.68 -13.82
C GLU A 33 19.49 10.48 -14.94
N VAL A 34 18.28 10.01 -14.61
CA VAL A 34 17.18 9.90 -15.59
C VAL A 34 16.70 11.29 -16.03
N ALA A 35 16.53 12.23 -15.10
CA ALA A 35 16.05 13.57 -15.42
C ALA A 35 16.99 14.36 -16.35
N ASP A 36 18.28 13.98 -16.38
CA ASP A 36 19.30 14.61 -17.20
C ASP A 36 19.70 13.77 -18.43
N SER A 37 19.04 12.63 -18.67
CA SER A 37 19.31 11.74 -19.80
C SER A 37 18.25 11.86 -20.91
N GLY A 38 18.63 12.50 -22.03
CA GLY A 38 17.76 12.63 -23.20
C GLY A 38 17.26 11.30 -23.76
N ASP A 39 18.12 10.28 -23.78
CA ASP A 39 17.78 8.95 -24.30
C ASP A 39 16.74 8.23 -23.43
N VAL A 40 16.93 8.26 -22.09
CA VAL A 40 15.97 7.63 -21.17
C VAL A 40 14.65 8.38 -21.15
N LEU A 41 14.67 9.72 -21.20
CA LEU A 41 13.45 10.52 -21.31
C LEU A 41 12.71 10.24 -22.62
N SER A 42 13.44 10.06 -23.73
CA SER A 42 12.85 9.69 -25.02
C SER A 42 12.21 8.31 -24.97
N PHE A 43 12.85 7.34 -24.32
CA PHE A 43 12.24 6.04 -24.03
C PHE A 43 10.95 6.20 -23.22
N LEU A 44 10.97 6.93 -22.10
CA LEU A 44 9.78 7.11 -21.26
C LEU A 44 8.64 7.83 -21.99
N ALA A 45 8.94 8.80 -22.86
CA ALA A 45 7.93 9.51 -23.66
C ALA A 45 7.17 8.61 -24.64
N THR A 46 7.67 7.40 -24.93
CA THR A 46 6.93 6.42 -25.73
C THR A 46 5.90 5.61 -24.92
N LEU A 47 5.90 5.75 -23.58
CA LEU A 47 4.94 5.09 -22.69
C LEU A 47 3.75 6.03 -22.39
N PRO A 48 2.55 5.49 -22.10
CA PRO A 48 1.44 6.28 -21.59
C PRO A 48 1.83 7.07 -20.33
N SER A 49 1.24 8.24 -20.11
CA SER A 49 1.62 9.14 -19.00
C SER A 49 1.61 8.47 -17.62
N GLY A 50 0.64 7.59 -17.35
CA GLY A 50 0.53 6.81 -16.11
C GLY A 50 1.54 5.66 -15.96
N LYS A 51 2.41 5.46 -16.96
CA LYS A 51 3.49 4.47 -16.99
C LYS A 51 4.89 5.12 -17.01
N GLN A 52 4.97 6.43 -16.81
CA GLN A 52 6.23 7.20 -16.85
C GLN A 52 6.77 7.55 -15.45
N GLN A 53 6.27 6.91 -14.40
CA GLN A 53 6.59 7.23 -13.01
C GLN A 53 7.93 6.59 -12.57
N PRO A 54 8.74 7.28 -11.74
CA PRO A 54 10.02 6.77 -11.25
C PRO A 54 9.91 5.39 -10.60
N ASN A 55 8.92 5.19 -9.72
CA ASN A 55 8.70 3.93 -9.02
C ASN A 55 8.52 2.74 -9.97
N LEU A 56 7.80 2.93 -11.08
CA LEU A 56 7.56 1.87 -12.05
C LEU A 56 8.82 1.55 -12.86
N LEU A 57 9.55 2.57 -13.31
CA LEU A 57 10.82 2.38 -14.03
C LEU A 57 11.82 1.62 -13.14
N PHE A 58 12.01 2.06 -11.90
CA PHE A 58 13.00 1.45 -11.03
C PHE A 58 12.60 0.05 -10.58
N ALA A 59 11.32 -0.21 -10.32
CA ALA A 59 10.84 -1.56 -10.06
C ALA A 59 11.02 -2.47 -11.29
N ALA A 60 10.75 -2.00 -12.50
CA ALA A 60 10.96 -2.78 -13.73
C ALA A 60 12.45 -3.09 -13.96
N LEU A 61 13.34 -2.13 -13.75
CA LEU A 61 14.79 -2.37 -13.79
C LEU A 61 15.22 -3.38 -12.72
N GLN A 62 14.74 -3.22 -11.49
CA GLN A 62 15.04 -4.12 -10.38
C GLN A 62 14.54 -5.55 -10.61
N PHE A 63 13.36 -5.69 -11.19
CA PHE A 63 12.75 -6.97 -11.53
C PHE A 63 13.53 -7.72 -12.61
N LEU A 64 13.93 -7.02 -13.68
CA LEU A 64 14.61 -7.63 -14.83
C LEU A 64 16.12 -7.85 -14.61
N HIS A 65 16.78 -6.94 -13.88
CA HIS A 65 18.24 -6.86 -13.85
C HIS A 65 18.83 -6.67 -12.44
N GLY A 66 18.00 -6.47 -11.41
CA GLY A 66 18.43 -5.92 -10.13
C GLY A 66 18.58 -4.40 -10.17
N ALA A 67 18.68 -3.77 -9.00
CA ALA A 67 18.76 -2.31 -8.91
C ALA A 67 20.06 -1.80 -9.55
N PRO A 68 20.01 -0.92 -10.57
CA PRO A 68 21.22 -0.37 -11.17
C PRO A 68 22.07 0.36 -10.13
N THR A 69 23.38 0.22 -10.24
CA THR A 69 24.34 0.83 -9.31
C THR A 69 24.64 2.30 -9.64
N GLY A 70 24.35 2.73 -10.87
CA GLY A 70 24.53 4.11 -11.32
C GLY A 70 23.93 4.41 -12.69
N GLY A 71 23.98 5.69 -13.10
CA GLY A 71 23.33 6.17 -14.32
C GLY A 71 23.85 5.55 -15.62
N ALA A 72 25.15 5.22 -15.69
CA ALA A 72 25.72 4.57 -16.87
C ALA A 72 25.15 3.17 -17.11
N GLU A 73 24.98 2.38 -16.05
CA GLU A 73 24.36 1.06 -16.10
C GLU A 73 22.88 1.16 -16.46
N LEU A 74 22.14 2.11 -15.85
CA LEU A 74 20.75 2.37 -16.19
C LEU A 74 20.58 2.70 -17.68
N ARG A 75 21.36 3.65 -18.20
CA ARG A 75 21.30 4.04 -19.62
C ARG A 75 21.62 2.88 -20.55
N ARG A 76 22.62 2.07 -20.19
CA ARG A 76 22.98 0.86 -20.94
C ARG A 76 21.82 -0.14 -20.99
N ILE A 77 21.19 -0.43 -19.85
CA ILE A 77 20.02 -1.32 -19.79
C ILE A 77 18.88 -0.79 -20.66
N VAL A 78 18.55 0.51 -20.57
CA VAL A 78 17.50 1.12 -21.38
C VAL A 78 17.82 1.02 -22.88
N ALA A 79 19.09 1.14 -23.28
CA ALA A 79 19.50 1.02 -24.68
C ALA A 79 19.54 -0.43 -25.19
N GLU A 80 19.96 -1.38 -24.36
CA GLU A 80 20.19 -2.78 -24.75
C GLU A 80 18.94 -3.66 -24.60
N ASP A 81 18.01 -3.33 -23.69
CA ASP A 81 16.83 -4.16 -23.36
C ASP A 81 15.51 -3.34 -23.28
N ALA A 82 15.40 -2.33 -24.15
CA ALA A 82 14.27 -1.40 -24.20
C ALA A 82 12.91 -2.09 -24.32
N ASP A 83 12.83 -3.15 -25.14
CA ASP A 83 11.57 -3.83 -25.44
C ASP A 83 11.04 -4.61 -24.23
N ARG A 84 11.89 -5.40 -23.56
CA ARG A 84 11.45 -6.12 -22.34
C ARG A 84 11.12 -5.14 -21.21
N LEU A 85 11.89 -4.06 -21.08
CA LEU A 85 11.60 -3.01 -20.10
C LEU A 85 10.25 -2.34 -20.36
N ARG A 86 9.96 -1.98 -21.62
CA ARG A 86 8.67 -1.44 -22.05
C ARG A 86 7.54 -2.41 -21.74
N ASP A 87 7.66 -3.66 -22.14
CA ASP A 87 6.62 -4.67 -21.93
C ASP A 87 6.33 -4.86 -20.43
N THR A 88 7.39 -4.87 -19.61
CA THR A 88 7.26 -4.96 -18.15
C THR A 88 6.52 -3.74 -17.60
N MET A 89 6.89 -2.52 -18.01
CA MET A 89 6.22 -1.30 -17.54
C MET A 89 4.76 -1.20 -18.04
N LEU A 90 4.45 -1.70 -19.23
CA LEU A 90 3.08 -1.72 -19.75
C LEU A 90 2.20 -2.72 -19.03
N THR A 91 2.72 -3.91 -18.72
CA THR A 91 1.98 -5.00 -18.07
C THR A 91 1.85 -4.81 -16.56
N ARG A 92 2.90 -4.32 -15.89
CA ARG A 92 2.94 -4.16 -14.43
C ARG A 92 2.53 -2.78 -13.96
N ALA A 93 2.10 -2.68 -12.70
CA ALA A 93 1.75 -1.41 -12.06
C ALA A 93 2.51 -1.22 -10.73
N THR A 94 2.67 0.03 -10.31
CA THR A 94 3.15 0.33 -8.95
C THR A 94 2.07 -0.07 -7.96
N GLN A 95 2.31 -1.13 -7.18
CA GLN A 95 1.32 -1.73 -6.28
C GLN A 95 1.96 -2.09 -4.94
N THR A 96 2.27 -1.06 -4.13
CA THR A 96 2.86 -1.27 -2.81
C THR A 96 1.90 -2.03 -1.90
N ASN A 97 2.18 -3.30 -1.62
CA ASN A 97 1.47 -4.07 -0.61
C ASN A 97 2.32 -4.14 0.67
N GLU A 98 1.86 -3.48 1.74
CA GLU A 98 2.66 -3.30 2.95
C GLU A 98 1.95 -3.91 4.17
N PRO A 99 2.21 -5.20 4.49
CA PRO A 99 1.47 -5.93 5.52
C PRO A 99 1.68 -5.37 6.93
N ALA A 100 2.75 -4.62 7.18
CA ALA A 100 2.95 -3.96 8.47
C ALA A 100 1.90 -2.90 8.81
N ARG A 101 1.11 -2.45 7.82
CA ARG A 101 -0.04 -1.57 8.05
C ARG A 101 -1.12 -2.25 8.88
N CYS A 102 -1.20 -3.58 8.87
CA CYS A 102 -2.12 -4.33 9.73
C CYS A 102 -1.91 -4.02 11.22
N GLY A 103 -0.70 -3.63 11.64
CA GLY A 103 -0.44 -3.21 13.02
C GLY A 103 -1.25 -1.98 13.45
N ALA A 104 -1.60 -1.10 12.49
CA ALA A 104 -2.46 0.05 12.73
C ALA A 104 -3.96 -0.27 12.60
N LEU A 105 -4.31 -1.31 11.81
CA LEU A 105 -5.70 -1.72 11.56
C LEU A 105 -6.23 -2.63 12.67
N LEU A 106 -5.40 -3.52 13.21
CA LEU A 106 -5.79 -4.56 14.16
C LEU A 106 -6.51 -4.01 15.40
N PRO A 107 -6.03 -2.95 16.09
CA PRO A 107 -6.73 -2.41 17.24
C PRO A 107 -8.15 -1.93 16.90
N VAL A 108 -8.35 -1.38 15.70
CA VAL A 108 -9.68 -0.94 15.25
C VAL A 108 -10.58 -2.12 14.93
N LEU A 109 -10.05 -3.13 14.22
CA LEU A 109 -10.80 -4.34 13.86
C LEU A 109 -11.25 -5.12 15.09
N ALA A 110 -10.41 -5.19 16.13
CA ALA A 110 -10.75 -5.89 17.38
C ALA A 110 -11.84 -5.17 18.22
N LEU A 111 -12.09 -3.88 17.97
CA LEU A 111 -13.23 -3.17 18.57
C LEU A 111 -14.57 -3.49 17.88
N LEU A 112 -14.54 -4.14 16.72
CA LEU A 112 -15.74 -4.51 15.97
C LEU A 112 -16.31 -5.82 16.50
N GLY A 113 -17.63 -5.89 16.64
CA GLY A 113 -18.32 -7.09 17.12
C GLY A 113 -18.48 -8.16 16.05
N GLY A 114 -18.56 -9.42 16.49
CA GLY A 114 -18.87 -10.59 15.66
C GLY A 114 -17.68 -11.08 14.82
N PRO A 115 -17.88 -12.17 14.05
CA PRO A 115 -16.93 -12.51 13.01
C PRO A 115 -16.91 -11.40 11.94
N LEU A 116 -15.75 -11.14 11.38
CA LEU A 116 -15.53 -10.12 10.36
C LEU A 116 -15.43 -10.75 8.98
N ALA A 117 -16.00 -10.08 7.99
CA ALA A 117 -15.68 -10.28 6.58
C ALA A 117 -14.91 -9.04 6.10
N LEU A 118 -13.66 -9.24 5.67
CA LEU A 118 -12.80 -8.16 5.20
C LEU A 118 -12.87 -8.06 3.69
N VAL A 119 -13.17 -6.85 3.21
CA VAL A 119 -13.14 -6.47 1.79
C VAL A 119 -12.10 -5.38 1.62
N GLU A 120 -10.97 -5.66 0.96
CA GLU A 120 -9.95 -4.64 0.67
C GLU A 120 -10.08 -4.11 -0.76
N VAL A 121 -10.14 -2.79 -0.92
CA VAL A 121 -10.05 -2.15 -2.24
C VAL A 121 -8.64 -1.57 -2.48
N GLY A 122 -8.07 -1.80 -3.66
CA GLY A 122 -6.65 -1.57 -3.93
C GLY A 122 -5.75 -2.61 -3.26
N ALA A 123 -6.22 -3.86 -3.22
CA ALA A 123 -5.64 -4.90 -2.38
C ALA A 123 -4.25 -5.39 -2.84
N SER A 124 -3.81 -5.09 -4.07
CA SER A 124 -2.58 -5.64 -4.65
C SER A 124 -2.57 -7.18 -4.58
N ALA A 125 -1.72 -7.77 -3.73
CA ALA A 125 -1.64 -9.22 -3.48
C ALA A 125 -2.50 -9.69 -2.30
N GLY A 126 -3.28 -8.79 -1.70
CA GLY A 126 -4.17 -9.07 -0.59
C GLY A 126 -3.46 -9.25 0.76
N LEU A 127 -2.18 -8.87 0.90
CA LEU A 127 -1.42 -9.13 2.13
C LEU A 127 -1.98 -8.39 3.35
N CYS A 128 -2.78 -7.34 3.18
CA CYS A 128 -3.41 -6.66 4.31
C CYS A 128 -4.71 -7.34 4.77
N LEU A 129 -5.24 -8.34 4.05
CA LEU A 129 -6.45 -9.10 4.40
C LEU A 129 -6.25 -10.15 5.50
N TYR A 130 -5.04 -10.28 6.06
CA TYR A 130 -4.70 -11.31 7.04
C TYR A 130 -4.35 -10.76 8.44
N PRO A 131 -5.01 -9.71 8.96
CA PRO A 131 -4.62 -9.12 10.22
C PRO A 131 -4.76 -10.11 11.38
N ASP A 132 -5.62 -11.12 11.28
CA ASP A 132 -5.81 -12.18 12.28
C ASP A 132 -4.83 -13.36 12.16
N ARG A 133 -3.99 -13.38 11.12
CA ARG A 133 -3.00 -14.45 10.90
C ARG A 133 -1.56 -14.01 11.16
N TYR A 134 -1.34 -12.75 11.49
CA TYR A 134 -0.01 -12.20 11.80
C TYR A 134 0.23 -12.11 13.30
N HIS A 135 1.50 -12.17 13.68
CA HIS A 135 1.93 -11.95 15.04
C HIS A 135 2.28 -10.47 15.23
N TYR A 136 1.87 -9.89 16.34
CA TYR A 136 2.14 -8.50 16.67
C TYR A 136 2.80 -8.37 18.03
N GLU A 137 3.64 -7.35 18.17
CA GLU A 137 4.19 -6.94 19.45
C GLU A 137 3.98 -5.43 19.64
N TYR A 138 3.06 -5.05 20.52
CA TYR A 138 2.76 -3.66 20.86
C TYR A 138 3.49 -3.27 22.15
N ASP A 139 4.58 -2.52 22.04
CA ASP A 139 5.45 -2.16 23.19
C ASP A 139 5.83 -3.34 24.09
N GLY A 140 6.14 -4.49 23.47
CA GLY A 140 6.48 -5.74 24.17
C GLY A 140 5.29 -6.63 24.52
N ALA A 141 4.04 -6.17 24.31
CA ALA A 141 2.84 -6.98 24.52
C ALA A 141 2.53 -7.81 23.25
N PRO A 142 2.59 -9.15 23.31
CA PRO A 142 2.32 -10.00 22.15
C PRO A 142 0.82 -10.13 21.89
N VAL A 143 0.42 -10.14 20.62
CA VAL A 143 -0.97 -10.36 20.18
C VAL A 143 -0.98 -11.24 18.92
N GLY A 144 -1.91 -12.19 18.86
CA GLY A 144 -2.12 -13.05 17.70
C GLY A 144 -1.36 -14.38 17.74
N PRO A 145 -1.50 -15.19 16.68
CA PRO A 145 -0.96 -16.54 16.62
C PRO A 145 0.57 -16.55 16.50
N ASP A 146 1.15 -17.75 16.63
CA ASP A 146 2.51 -18.01 16.13
C ASP A 146 2.47 -18.02 14.60
N SER A 147 3.18 -17.07 13.99
CA SER A 147 3.09 -16.74 12.56
C SER A 147 4.47 -16.37 12.03
N PRO A 148 4.84 -16.73 10.78
CA PRO A 148 6.13 -16.34 10.22
C PRO A 148 6.30 -14.82 10.17
N LEU A 149 5.22 -14.05 10.05
CA LEU A 149 5.27 -12.60 10.06
C LEU A 149 5.07 -12.05 11.49
N HIS A 150 6.14 -11.45 12.02
CA HIS A 150 6.14 -10.70 13.28
C HIS A 150 6.21 -9.20 13.02
N LEU A 151 5.26 -8.45 13.57
CA LEU A 151 5.12 -7.00 13.39
C LEU A 151 5.25 -6.27 14.73
N THR A 152 6.35 -5.54 14.92
CA THR A 152 6.52 -4.66 16.09
C THR A 152 5.83 -3.31 15.85
N VAL A 153 5.12 -2.82 16.84
CA VAL A 153 4.41 -1.54 16.81
C VAL A 153 4.72 -0.76 18.09
N SER A 154 5.37 0.39 17.96
CA SER A 154 5.50 1.35 19.06
C SER A 154 4.22 2.17 19.20
N THR A 155 3.65 2.24 20.41
CA THR A 155 2.40 2.97 20.63
C THR A 155 2.59 4.30 21.34
N SER A 156 1.70 5.25 21.08
CA SER A 156 1.56 6.47 21.86
C SER A 156 0.07 6.86 22.00
N GLY A 157 -0.28 7.51 23.10
CA GLY A 157 -1.67 7.76 23.45
C GLY A 157 -2.39 6.48 23.91
N PRO A 158 -3.73 6.52 24.06
CA PRO A 158 -4.49 5.40 24.59
C PRO A 158 -4.85 4.37 23.52
N VAL A 159 -3.84 3.75 22.89
CA VAL A 159 -4.08 2.68 21.89
C VAL A 159 -4.81 1.52 22.55
N PRO A 160 -5.99 1.09 22.02
CA PRO A 160 -6.73 -0.05 22.55
C PRO A 160 -6.11 -1.36 22.04
N VAL A 161 -4.92 -1.70 22.54
CA VAL A 161 -4.23 -2.95 22.18
C VAL A 161 -5.13 -4.13 22.58
N PRO A 162 -5.53 -4.99 21.62
CA PRO A 162 -6.48 -6.05 21.92
C PRO A 162 -5.79 -7.23 22.61
N LEU A 163 -6.56 -8.00 23.39
CA LEU A 163 -6.07 -9.22 24.04
C LEU A 163 -5.93 -10.40 23.07
N ASP A 164 -6.70 -10.39 21.98
CA ASP A 164 -6.69 -11.42 20.94
C ASP A 164 -7.01 -10.80 19.58
N VAL A 165 -6.70 -11.51 18.50
CA VAL A 165 -7.04 -11.12 17.13
C VAL A 165 -8.54 -11.30 16.86
N PRO A 166 -9.15 -10.50 15.95
CA PRO A 166 -10.54 -10.68 15.58
C PRO A 166 -10.74 -11.99 14.80
N SER A 167 -11.92 -12.59 14.89
CA SER A 167 -12.29 -13.72 14.05
C SER A 167 -12.60 -13.23 12.63
N VAL A 168 -11.80 -13.59 11.63
CA VAL A 168 -12.03 -13.23 10.22
C VAL A 168 -12.45 -14.45 9.41
N ILE A 169 -13.69 -14.44 8.93
CA ILE A 169 -14.31 -15.59 8.25
C ILE A 169 -14.34 -15.48 6.73
N ALA A 170 -14.09 -14.28 6.19
CA ALA A 170 -14.02 -14.06 4.74
C ALA A 170 -13.01 -12.95 4.40
N ARG A 171 -12.30 -13.15 3.29
CA ARG A 171 -11.29 -12.22 2.76
C ARG A 171 -11.52 -12.05 1.27
N ILE A 172 -11.88 -10.84 0.87
CA ILE A 172 -12.14 -10.49 -0.52
C ILE A 172 -11.29 -9.27 -0.87
N GLY A 173 -10.53 -9.34 -1.95
CA GLY A 173 -9.73 -8.22 -2.45
C GLY A 173 -10.24 -7.75 -3.80
N VAL A 174 -10.18 -6.45 -4.05
CA VAL A 174 -10.43 -5.83 -5.34
C VAL A 174 -9.18 -5.05 -5.74
N ASP A 175 -8.64 -5.33 -6.92
CA ASP A 175 -7.53 -4.56 -7.48
C ASP A 175 -7.61 -4.52 -9.01
N LEU A 176 -7.03 -3.49 -9.63
CA LEU A 176 -6.95 -3.37 -11.09
C LEU A 176 -6.08 -4.48 -11.70
N ASN A 177 -5.06 -4.92 -10.97
CA ASN A 177 -4.13 -5.98 -11.39
C ASN A 177 -3.75 -6.85 -10.18
N PRO A 178 -4.68 -7.68 -9.64
CA PRO A 178 -4.39 -8.49 -8.47
C PRO A 178 -3.16 -9.37 -8.71
N LEU A 179 -2.27 -9.40 -7.72
CA LEU A 179 -1.06 -10.23 -7.75
C LEU A 179 -1.32 -11.51 -6.95
N ASP A 180 -0.77 -12.64 -7.39
CA ASP A 180 -0.91 -13.93 -6.71
C ASP A 180 0.32 -14.20 -5.81
N PRO A 181 0.17 -14.24 -4.47
CA PRO A 181 1.26 -14.62 -3.57
C PRO A 181 1.83 -16.03 -3.81
N ALA A 182 1.08 -16.92 -4.46
CA ALA A 182 1.52 -18.25 -4.84
C ALA A 182 2.44 -18.23 -6.07
N ASP A 183 2.28 -17.25 -6.95
CA ASP A 183 3.05 -17.11 -8.18
C ASP A 183 4.45 -16.52 -7.91
N ALA A 184 5.47 -17.12 -8.54
CA ALA A 184 6.85 -16.71 -8.30
C ALA A 184 7.20 -15.37 -8.97
N ASP A 185 6.59 -15.06 -10.11
CA ASP A 185 6.81 -13.84 -10.87
C ASP A 185 6.18 -12.64 -10.16
N ASP A 186 4.96 -12.82 -9.63
CA ASP A 186 4.26 -11.81 -8.84
C ASP A 186 4.97 -11.52 -7.51
N ARG A 187 5.48 -12.54 -6.82
CA ARG A 187 6.36 -12.31 -5.65
C ARG A 187 7.63 -11.57 -6.01
N ALA A 188 8.27 -11.91 -7.13
CA ALA A 188 9.45 -11.19 -7.60
C ALA A 188 9.12 -9.72 -7.94
N TRP A 189 7.93 -9.45 -8.50
CA TRP A 189 7.45 -8.09 -8.73
C TRP A 189 7.20 -7.31 -7.42
N LEU A 190 6.53 -7.93 -6.44
CA LEU A 190 6.32 -7.33 -5.11
C LEU A 190 7.65 -6.94 -4.44
N ARG A 191 8.65 -7.82 -4.53
CA ARG A 191 10.01 -7.56 -4.03
C ARG A 191 10.70 -6.43 -4.78
N ALA A 192 10.51 -6.35 -6.09
CA ALA A 192 11.09 -5.28 -6.91
C ALA A 192 10.51 -3.89 -6.60
N LEU A 193 9.29 -3.81 -6.05
CA LEU A 193 8.69 -2.58 -5.55
C LEU A 193 9.31 -2.09 -4.22
N VAL A 194 10.15 -2.89 -3.55
CA VAL A 194 10.89 -2.46 -2.36
C VAL A 194 12.13 -1.70 -2.77
N TRP A 195 12.17 -0.43 -2.37
CA TRP A 195 13.29 0.45 -2.67
C TRP A 195 14.55 0.01 -1.93
N PRO A 196 15.72 0.00 -2.60
CA PRO A 196 17.00 -0.20 -1.95
C PRO A 196 17.27 0.88 -0.90
N GLY A 197 17.66 0.51 0.31
CA GLY A 197 17.89 1.46 1.39
C GLY A 197 18.01 0.76 2.75
N PRO A 198 18.15 1.54 3.85
CA PRO A 198 18.40 0.99 5.19
C PRO A 198 17.35 -0.01 5.68
N HIS A 199 16.10 0.11 5.21
CA HIS A 199 14.97 -0.73 5.62
C HIS A 199 14.57 -1.78 4.58
N ALA A 200 15.30 -1.91 3.48
CA ALA A 200 14.89 -2.77 2.36
C ALA A 200 14.81 -4.25 2.77
N GLU A 201 15.80 -4.74 3.51
CA GLU A 201 15.89 -6.15 3.90
C GLU A 201 14.73 -6.57 4.81
N GLU A 202 14.38 -5.72 5.78
CA GLU A 202 13.24 -5.94 6.67
C GLU A 202 11.92 -5.93 5.88
N ARG A 203 11.74 -4.99 4.95
CA ARG A 203 10.53 -4.93 4.12
C ARG A 203 10.41 -6.12 3.17
N LEU A 204 11.52 -6.60 2.62
CA LEU A 204 11.55 -7.80 1.78
C LEU A 204 11.14 -9.05 2.58
N ARG A 205 11.68 -9.23 3.78
CA ARG A 205 11.25 -10.32 4.68
C ARG A 205 9.76 -10.25 4.98
N ARG A 206 9.24 -9.07 5.33
CA ARG A 206 7.80 -8.89 5.58
C ARG A 206 6.92 -9.32 4.41
N ILE A 207 7.32 -8.99 3.18
CA ILE A 207 6.60 -9.41 1.97
C ILE A 207 6.67 -10.93 1.80
N ASP A 208 7.85 -11.53 1.99
CA ASP A 208 8.03 -12.99 1.86
C ASP A 208 7.17 -13.74 2.90
N ASP A 209 7.26 -13.35 4.17
CA ASP A 209 6.54 -13.98 5.28
C ASP A 209 5.01 -13.82 5.12
N ALA A 210 4.55 -12.62 4.76
CA ALA A 210 3.14 -12.38 4.47
C ALA A 210 2.63 -13.19 3.29
N SER A 211 3.46 -13.35 2.24
CA SER A 211 3.11 -14.12 1.05
C SER A 211 2.95 -15.60 1.39
N GLU A 212 3.76 -16.14 2.30
CA GLU A 212 3.64 -17.54 2.74
C GLU A 212 2.33 -17.79 3.51
N VAL A 213 1.93 -16.85 4.36
CA VAL A 213 0.61 -16.88 5.03
C VAL A 213 -0.50 -16.83 3.98
N ALA A 214 -0.47 -15.86 3.08
CA ALA A 214 -1.51 -15.65 2.08
C ALA A 214 -1.63 -16.80 1.07
N ARG A 215 -0.52 -17.48 0.76
CA ARG A 215 -0.50 -18.64 -0.12
C ARG A 215 -1.17 -19.87 0.52
N THR A 216 -1.17 -19.97 1.85
CA THR A 216 -1.76 -21.11 2.58
C THR A 216 -3.27 -21.02 2.67
N GLU A 217 -3.83 -19.81 2.79
CA GLU A 217 -5.27 -19.55 2.84
C GLU A 217 -5.67 -18.44 1.85
N PRO A 218 -5.67 -18.70 0.53
CA PRO A 218 -5.83 -17.65 -0.48
C PRO A 218 -7.15 -16.86 -0.34
N ALA A 219 -7.02 -15.53 -0.31
CA ALA A 219 -8.14 -14.60 -0.39
C ALA A 219 -8.82 -14.65 -1.77
N ARG A 220 -10.11 -14.29 -1.82
CA ARG A 220 -10.85 -14.18 -3.07
C ARG A 220 -10.55 -12.85 -3.74
N MET A 221 -9.75 -12.86 -4.81
CA MET A 221 -9.37 -11.64 -5.54
C MET A 221 -10.28 -11.40 -6.75
N LEU A 222 -10.76 -10.17 -6.91
CA LEU A 222 -11.50 -9.70 -8.07
C LEU A 222 -10.68 -8.66 -8.83
N THR A 223 -10.52 -8.87 -10.13
CA THR A 223 -9.88 -7.91 -11.03
C THR A 223 -10.88 -6.84 -11.46
N GLY A 224 -10.52 -5.57 -11.29
CA GLY A 224 -11.24 -4.43 -11.84
C GLY A 224 -11.18 -3.18 -10.97
N ASP A 225 -11.87 -2.14 -11.42
CA ASP A 225 -11.92 -0.86 -10.70
C ASP A 225 -12.72 -1.00 -9.39
N LEU A 226 -12.26 -0.33 -8.35
CA LEU A 226 -12.88 -0.40 -7.02
C LEU A 226 -14.31 0.13 -6.98
N LEU A 227 -14.69 1.10 -7.81
CA LEU A 227 -16.06 1.62 -7.86
C LEU A 227 -17.03 0.62 -8.51
N ASP A 228 -16.52 -0.10 -9.50
CA ASP A 228 -17.28 -1.04 -10.32
C ASP A 228 -17.41 -2.40 -9.64
N ARG A 229 -16.34 -2.87 -8.99
CA ARG A 229 -16.24 -4.23 -8.44
C ARG A 229 -16.60 -4.34 -6.96
N LEU A 230 -16.74 -3.22 -6.23
CA LEU A 230 -17.15 -3.27 -4.83
C LEU A 230 -18.50 -3.98 -4.63
N PRO A 231 -19.56 -3.75 -5.42
CA PRO A 231 -20.80 -4.53 -5.30
C PRO A 231 -20.58 -6.04 -5.44
N ASP A 232 -19.84 -6.47 -6.47
CA ASP A 232 -19.50 -7.88 -6.69
C ASP A 232 -18.70 -8.48 -5.52
N ALA A 233 -17.86 -7.68 -4.85
CA ALA A 233 -17.11 -8.12 -3.68
C ALA A 233 -18.02 -8.29 -2.45
N LEU A 234 -18.99 -7.40 -2.27
CA LEU A 234 -19.97 -7.49 -1.17
C LEU A 234 -20.93 -8.67 -1.36
N ASP A 235 -21.27 -9.04 -2.60
CA ASP A 235 -22.10 -10.23 -2.89
C ASP A 235 -21.43 -11.55 -2.51
N LEU A 236 -20.10 -11.56 -2.32
CA LEU A 236 -19.33 -12.73 -1.89
C LEU A 236 -19.23 -12.86 -0.36
N VAL A 237 -19.70 -11.85 0.37
CA VAL A 237 -19.63 -11.82 1.84
C VAL A 237 -20.66 -12.79 2.43
N PRO A 238 -20.26 -13.66 3.38
CA PRO A 238 -21.20 -14.56 4.04
C PRO A 238 -22.22 -13.79 4.93
N GLU A 239 -23.33 -14.44 5.25
CA GLU A 239 -24.31 -13.90 6.22
C GLU A 239 -23.76 -13.94 7.67
N ASN A 240 -24.39 -13.16 8.56
CA ASN A 240 -24.12 -13.15 10.01
C ASN A 240 -22.70 -12.73 10.42
N CYS A 241 -22.10 -11.77 9.70
CA CYS A 241 -20.83 -11.15 10.05
C CYS A 241 -20.88 -9.63 9.95
N THR A 242 -19.91 -8.96 10.59
CA THR A 242 -19.66 -7.54 10.36
C THR A 242 -18.83 -7.39 9.08
N VAL A 243 -19.39 -6.71 8.09
CA VAL A 243 -18.69 -6.42 6.83
C VAL A 243 -17.80 -5.21 7.02
N VAL A 244 -16.50 -5.35 6.77
CA VAL A 244 -15.54 -4.25 6.85
C VAL A 244 -14.93 -4.02 5.48
N VAL A 245 -15.24 -2.88 4.88
CA VAL A 245 -14.55 -2.42 3.67
C VAL A 245 -13.36 -1.59 4.13
N MET A 246 -12.17 -2.00 3.72
CA MET A 246 -10.93 -1.36 4.10
C MET A 246 -10.06 -0.99 2.91
N HIS A 247 -9.17 -0.03 3.12
CA HIS A 247 -8.12 0.31 2.17
C HIS A 247 -6.95 0.99 2.85
N THR A 248 -5.77 0.77 2.27
CA THR A 248 -4.51 1.31 2.79
C THR A 248 -3.74 2.08 1.71
N ALA A 249 -3.77 3.41 1.80
CA ALA A 249 -3.11 4.33 0.88
C ALA A 249 -3.49 4.15 -0.60
N VAL A 250 -4.77 3.86 -0.90
CA VAL A 250 -5.28 3.70 -2.28
C VAL A 250 -5.81 5.02 -2.85
N LEU A 251 -6.39 5.88 -2.02
CA LEU A 251 -7.04 7.11 -2.47
C LEU A 251 -6.13 8.12 -3.21
N PRO A 252 -4.79 8.19 -2.95
CA PRO A 252 -3.89 9.02 -3.75
C PRO A 252 -3.88 8.65 -5.24
N TYR A 253 -4.18 7.39 -5.59
CA TYR A 253 -4.18 6.92 -6.99
C TYR A 253 -5.47 7.23 -7.72
N LEU A 254 -6.54 7.60 -7.00
CA LEU A 254 -7.81 7.97 -7.59
C LEU A 254 -7.81 9.41 -8.08
N SER A 255 -8.52 9.66 -9.18
CA SER A 255 -8.90 11.02 -9.56
C SER A 255 -9.79 11.65 -8.48
N GLU A 256 -9.86 12.98 -8.44
CA GLU A 256 -10.74 13.68 -7.51
C GLU A 256 -12.20 13.24 -7.65
N ALA A 257 -12.70 13.13 -8.89
CA ALA A 257 -14.06 12.66 -9.17
C ALA A 257 -14.29 11.22 -8.68
N ALA A 258 -13.31 10.32 -8.89
CA ALA A 258 -13.39 8.94 -8.41
C ALA A 258 -13.38 8.87 -6.87
N ARG A 259 -12.58 9.70 -6.20
CA ARG A 259 -12.59 9.80 -4.72
C ARG A 259 -13.95 10.24 -4.20
N VAL A 260 -14.54 11.29 -4.79
CA VAL A 260 -15.88 11.78 -4.40
C VAL A 260 -16.94 10.69 -4.59
N ALA A 261 -16.90 9.98 -5.72
CA ALA A 261 -17.82 8.87 -5.97
C ALA A 261 -17.63 7.71 -4.98
N PHE A 262 -16.39 7.40 -4.62
CA PHE A 262 -16.07 6.33 -3.66
C PHE A 262 -16.59 6.66 -2.26
N VAL A 263 -16.34 7.88 -1.78
CA VAL A 263 -16.84 8.37 -0.49
C VAL A 263 -18.38 8.27 -0.43
N ALA A 264 -19.07 8.80 -1.44
CA ALA A 264 -20.53 8.75 -1.50
C ALA A 264 -21.05 7.31 -1.48
N ARG A 265 -20.37 6.39 -2.19
CA ARG A 265 -20.71 4.96 -2.15
C ARG A 265 -20.54 4.38 -0.75
N MET A 266 -19.47 4.71 -0.04
CA MET A 266 -19.22 4.18 1.30
C MET A 266 -20.27 4.63 2.32
N ASP A 267 -20.76 5.88 2.22
CA ASP A 267 -21.80 6.42 3.09
C ASP A 267 -23.17 5.70 2.92
N ASP A 268 -23.44 5.16 1.72
CA ASP A 268 -24.70 4.48 1.39
C ASP A 268 -24.70 2.97 1.71
N LEU A 269 -23.54 2.39 2.01
CA LEU A 269 -23.39 0.95 2.22
C LEU A 269 -23.53 0.57 3.70
N PRO A 270 -24.22 -0.56 4.02
CA PRO A 270 -24.37 -1.04 5.39
C PRO A 270 -23.10 -1.79 5.87
N VAL A 271 -21.95 -1.14 5.78
CA VAL A 271 -20.63 -1.70 6.09
C VAL A 271 -19.89 -0.82 7.10
N ARG A 272 -18.87 -1.38 7.75
CA ARG A 272 -17.87 -0.58 8.47
C ARG A 272 -16.78 -0.17 7.49
N TRP A 273 -16.45 1.12 7.47
CA TRP A 273 -15.46 1.66 6.55
C TRP A 273 -14.16 1.98 7.30
N LEU A 274 -13.16 1.12 7.14
CA LEU A 274 -11.85 1.26 7.79
C LEU A 274 -10.81 1.79 6.80
N ALA A 275 -10.39 3.04 6.96
CA ALA A 275 -9.42 3.66 6.06
C ALA A 275 -8.10 3.96 6.77
N GLN A 276 -6.98 3.68 6.11
CA GLN A 276 -5.66 4.19 6.47
C GLN A 276 -5.11 5.02 5.31
N GLU A 277 -5.24 6.34 5.38
CA GLU A 277 -5.04 7.24 4.23
C GLU A 277 -4.29 8.51 4.57
N ALA A 278 -3.79 9.21 3.55
CA ALA A 278 -3.15 10.50 3.78
C ALA A 278 -4.16 11.50 4.38
N PRO A 279 -3.73 12.41 5.28
CA PRO A 279 -4.62 13.38 5.91
C PRO A 279 -5.47 14.15 4.89
N GLY A 280 -6.79 14.16 5.11
CA GLY A 280 -7.75 14.89 4.28
C GLY A 280 -8.27 14.15 3.04
N LEU A 281 -7.78 12.94 2.74
CA LEU A 281 -8.33 12.15 1.63
C LEU A 281 -9.66 11.48 1.96
N VAL A 282 -9.89 11.19 3.24
CA VAL A 282 -11.20 10.79 3.76
C VAL A 282 -11.85 12.01 4.44
N PRO A 283 -13.13 12.32 4.18
CA PRO A 283 -13.82 13.41 4.85
C PRO A 283 -13.69 13.29 6.38
N GLY A 284 -13.46 14.42 7.07
CA GLY A 284 -13.26 14.44 8.53
C GLY A 284 -11.81 14.21 8.99
N THR A 285 -10.89 13.82 8.11
CA THR A 285 -9.48 13.51 8.48
C THR A 285 -8.47 14.63 8.20
N GLY A 286 -8.91 15.77 7.65
CA GLY A 286 -8.01 16.86 7.21
C GLY A 286 -7.59 17.87 8.29
N ASN A 287 -8.29 17.93 9.43
CA ASN A 287 -8.04 18.91 10.50
C ASN A 287 -6.95 18.49 11.49
N LEU A 288 -6.19 17.43 11.17
CA LEU A 288 -5.09 16.96 12.00
C LEU A 288 -3.85 17.79 11.65
N GLN A 289 -3.23 18.43 12.65
CA GLN A 289 -1.95 19.13 12.45
C GLN A 289 -0.90 18.11 12.00
N ALA A 290 -0.68 17.97 10.69
CA ALA A 290 0.32 17.09 10.14
C ALA A 290 1.72 17.64 10.47
N ASP A 291 2.63 16.81 10.97
CA ASP A 291 4.04 17.20 11.05
C ASP A 291 4.64 17.07 9.64
N PRO A 292 5.03 18.17 8.97
CA PRO A 292 5.58 18.09 7.63
C PRO A 292 6.88 17.29 7.55
N ARG A 293 7.53 17.02 8.70
CA ARG A 293 8.80 16.30 8.81
C ARG A 293 8.60 14.79 8.95
N ARG A 294 7.37 14.32 9.14
CA ARG A 294 7.06 12.90 9.32
C ARG A 294 5.87 12.51 8.44
N PRO A 295 6.10 11.79 7.33
CA PRO A 295 5.01 11.19 6.57
C PRO A 295 4.14 10.33 7.50
N GLU A 296 2.85 10.63 7.54
CA GLU A 296 1.88 9.94 8.39
C GLU A 296 0.59 9.67 7.63
N LEU A 297 -0.08 8.59 7.99
CA LEU A 297 -1.42 8.25 7.54
C LEU A 297 -2.39 8.32 8.71
N VAL A 298 -3.63 8.69 8.43
CA VAL A 298 -4.73 8.72 9.38
C VAL A 298 -5.48 7.40 9.30
N VAL A 299 -5.62 6.73 10.43
CA VAL A 299 -6.53 5.60 10.59
C VAL A 299 -7.89 6.15 10.99
N SER A 300 -8.94 5.78 10.26
CA SER A 300 -10.30 6.24 10.52
C SER A 300 -11.31 5.12 10.34
N LEU A 301 -12.43 5.22 11.08
CA LEU A 301 -13.55 4.30 11.01
C LEU A 301 -14.82 5.10 10.74
N ASP A 302 -15.51 4.79 9.64
CA ASP A 302 -16.72 5.48 9.18
C ASP A 302 -16.52 7.00 9.09
N GLY A 303 -15.38 7.41 8.50
CA GLY A 303 -14.97 8.81 8.36
C GLY A 303 -14.47 9.49 9.65
N ARG A 304 -14.52 8.81 10.80
CA ARG A 304 -14.05 9.37 12.08
C ARG A 304 -12.57 9.05 12.29
N PRO A 305 -11.69 10.05 12.43
CA PRO A 305 -10.27 9.80 12.70
C PRO A 305 -10.08 9.18 14.09
N LEU A 306 -9.30 8.11 14.17
CA LEU A 306 -9.01 7.36 15.40
C LEU A 306 -7.54 7.44 15.79
N ALA A 307 -6.63 7.39 14.82
CA ALA A 307 -5.20 7.32 15.08
C ALA A 307 -4.37 7.90 13.93
N ARG A 308 -3.10 8.16 14.20
CA ARG A 308 -2.05 8.39 13.21
C ARG A 308 -1.12 7.19 13.15
N SER A 309 -0.59 6.87 11.98
CA SER A 309 0.27 5.71 11.77
C SER A 309 1.36 5.98 10.74
N ALA A 310 2.41 5.17 10.77
CA ALA A 310 3.43 5.20 9.72
C ALA A 310 2.87 4.68 8.39
N PRO A 311 3.29 5.22 7.25
CA PRO A 311 2.93 4.68 5.93
C PRO A 311 3.37 3.22 5.71
N HIS A 312 4.39 2.77 6.45
CA HIS A 312 4.99 1.44 6.32
C HIS A 312 5.00 0.61 7.62
N GLY A 313 4.10 0.92 8.56
CA GLY A 313 4.02 0.29 9.88
C GLY A 313 5.13 0.71 10.85
N GLY A 314 5.15 0.09 12.03
CA GLY A 314 6.16 0.33 13.07
C GLY A 314 5.73 1.29 14.18
N TRP A 315 4.76 2.18 13.97
CA TRP A 315 4.21 3.00 15.03
C TRP A 315 2.72 3.35 14.83
N LEU A 316 2.03 3.56 15.95
CA LEU A 316 0.62 3.95 16.01
C LEU A 316 0.40 4.95 17.15
N GLU A 317 -0.22 6.08 16.87
CA GLU A 317 -0.59 7.10 17.85
C GLU A 317 -2.12 7.23 17.91
N TRP A 318 -2.74 6.88 19.04
CA TRP A 318 -4.18 7.02 19.19
C TRP A 318 -4.58 8.46 19.54
N LEU A 319 -5.64 8.97 18.90
CA LEU A 319 -6.13 10.31 19.16
C LEU A 319 -6.95 10.34 20.45
N PRO A 320 -6.87 11.43 21.26
CA PRO A 320 -7.60 11.54 22.53
C PRO A 320 -9.12 11.39 22.42
N ASP A 321 -9.71 11.81 21.29
CA ASP A 321 -11.15 11.72 21.00
C ASP A 321 -11.50 10.53 20.09
N GLY A 322 -10.54 9.63 19.82
CA GLY A 322 -10.82 8.37 19.12
C GLY A 322 -11.87 7.57 19.89
N LEU A 323 -12.66 6.73 19.21
CA LEU A 323 -13.66 5.84 19.82
C LEU A 323 -13.06 5.24 21.09
N GLY A 324 -13.43 5.78 22.25
CA GLY A 324 -12.96 5.28 23.52
C GLY A 324 -13.38 3.82 23.59
N ALA A 325 -12.52 2.97 24.16
CA ALA A 325 -12.97 1.67 24.63
C ALA A 325 -14.22 1.93 25.47
N SER A 326 -15.39 1.61 24.93
CA SER A 326 -16.64 1.77 25.64
C SER A 326 -16.49 0.93 26.89
N GLY A 327 -16.46 1.61 28.04
CA GLY A 327 -16.50 0.96 29.33
C GLY A 327 -17.72 0.04 29.36
N GLU A 328 -17.48 -1.20 29.77
CA GLU A 328 -18.47 -1.96 30.51
C GLU A 328 -18.82 -1.23 31.81
#